data_AF-A0A3S2B7E7-F1
#
_entry.id   AF-A0A3S2B7E7-F1
#
_cell.length_a   1.000
_cell.length_b   1.000
_cell.length_c   1.000
_cell.angle_alpha   90.00
_cell.angle_beta   90.00
_cell.angle_gamma   90.00
#
_symmetry.space_group_name_H-M   'P 1'
#
loop_
_entity.id
_entity.type
_entity.pdbx_description
1 polymer ?
#
loop_
_entity_poly.entity_id
_entity_poly.type
_entity_poly.pdbx_seq_one_letter_code
_entity_poly.pdbx_strand_id
1 'polypeptide(L)'
;GGNGAWAFAIAVGGKGGVGGRGGDGGTATVTTTIESNIITHGVNSNGITVNSSGGRGGNGGLGAAIGAGKGGNGGNGGFGGDAKGDNAGSISTDGAFSKGMLVRSAGGVAGDGASGFGIVGNGGNGG
;
A
#
# COMPACT_ATOMS: atom_id res chain seq x y z
N GLY A 1 -0.09 -2.37 -7.15
CA GLY A 1 -0.11 -1.90 -8.54
C GLY A 1 1.13 -2.40 -9.24
N GLY A 2 1.05 -2.71 -10.53
CA GLY A 2 2.23 -3.07 -11.34
C GLY A 2 3.09 -1.84 -11.63
N ASN A 3 4.41 -2.00 -11.78
CA ASN A 3 5.31 -0.90 -12.10
C ASN A 3 5.20 -0.52 -13.59
N GLY A 4 5.45 0.76 -13.88
CA GLY A 4 5.54 1.26 -15.24
C GLY A 4 6.77 0.70 -15.98
N ALA A 5 6.60 0.38 -17.26
CA ALA A 5 7.68 -0.11 -18.11
C ALA A 5 8.71 0.99 -18.39
N TRP A 6 9.96 0.59 -18.61
CA TRP A 6 11.02 1.51 -18.96
C TRP A 6 11.02 1.77 -20.46
N ALA A 7 11.34 2.98 -20.87
CA ALA A 7 11.47 3.36 -22.27
C ALA A 7 12.88 3.89 -22.53
N PHE A 8 13.55 3.29 -23.51
CA PHE A 8 14.81 3.78 -24.06
C PHE A 8 14.64 3.97 -25.56
N ALA A 9 14.98 5.15 -26.07
CA ALA A 9 14.90 5.43 -27.50
C ALA A 9 16.14 6.18 -28.02
N ILE A 10 16.72 5.72 -29.13
CA ILE A 10 17.62 6.50 -30.00
C ILE A 10 16.76 7.44 -30.87
N ALA A 11 15.77 8.07 -30.25
CA ALA A 11 14.82 8.97 -30.88
C ALA A 11 14.79 10.29 -30.10
N VAL A 12 14.10 11.28 -30.65
CA VAL A 12 13.98 12.59 -30.02
C VAL A 12 13.15 12.54 -28.72
N GLY A 13 12.36 11.49 -28.47
CA GLY A 13 11.53 11.39 -27.27
C GLY A 13 11.44 9.97 -26.68
N GLY A 14 11.40 9.88 -25.36
CA GLY A 14 11.21 8.62 -24.62
C GLY A 14 10.40 8.87 -23.34
N LYS A 15 9.25 8.19 -23.20
CA LYS A 15 8.37 8.33 -22.03
C LYS A 15 8.26 7.01 -21.29
N GLY A 16 8.65 7.01 -20.02
CA GLY A 16 8.47 5.88 -19.13
C GLY A 16 7.00 5.61 -18.83
N GLY A 17 6.66 4.33 -18.62
CA GLY A 17 5.31 3.88 -18.32
C GLY A 17 4.80 4.41 -16.98
N VAL A 18 3.49 4.59 -16.86
CA VAL A 18 2.86 4.98 -15.59
C VAL A 18 2.69 3.75 -14.70
N GLY A 19 2.98 3.89 -13.40
CA GLY A 19 2.71 2.85 -12.42
C GLY A 19 1.20 2.62 -12.23
N GLY A 20 0.80 1.37 -12.08
CA GLY A 20 -0.60 1.00 -11.87
C GLY A 20 -1.08 1.32 -10.46
N ARG A 21 -2.37 1.66 -10.30
CA ARG A 21 -3.00 1.88 -8.98
C ARG A 21 -2.88 0.63 -8.08
N GLY A 22 -2.75 0.85 -6.77
CA GLY A 22 -2.88 -0.19 -5.76
C GLY A 22 -4.31 -0.76 -5.69
N GLY A 23 -4.45 -2.04 -5.37
CA GLY A 23 -5.78 -2.63 -5.14
C GLY A 23 -6.39 -2.08 -3.85
N ASP A 24 -7.69 -1.84 -3.80
CA ASP A 24 -8.36 -1.43 -2.58
C ASP A 24 -8.39 -2.58 -1.55
N GLY A 25 -8.39 -2.24 -0.27
CA GLY A 25 -8.50 -3.22 0.81
C GLY A 25 -9.86 -3.92 0.78
N GLY A 26 -9.89 -5.19 1.16
CA GLY A 26 -11.13 -5.96 1.27
C GLY A 26 -11.86 -5.72 2.60
N THR A 27 -12.99 -6.37 2.81
CA THR A 27 -13.67 -6.35 4.11
C THR A 27 -13.02 -7.35 5.07
N ALA A 28 -12.65 -6.90 6.26
CA ALA A 28 -12.17 -7.73 7.36
C ALA A 28 -13.15 -7.63 8.54
N THR A 29 -13.76 -8.76 8.93
CA THR A 29 -14.73 -8.80 10.03
C THR A 29 -14.39 -9.92 11.00
N VAL A 30 -14.43 -9.62 12.29
CA VAL A 30 -14.38 -10.59 13.38
C VAL A 30 -15.57 -10.36 14.30
N THR A 31 -16.24 -11.44 14.70
CA THR A 31 -17.31 -11.45 15.71
C THR A 31 -17.01 -12.55 16.72
N THR A 32 -16.97 -12.22 18.00
CA THR A 32 -16.86 -13.19 19.09
C THR A 32 -18.20 -13.36 19.80
N THR A 33 -18.40 -14.51 20.44
CA THR A 33 -19.59 -14.84 21.23
C THR A 33 -19.30 -14.71 22.72
N ILE A 34 -20.34 -14.77 23.56
CA ILE A 34 -20.19 -14.71 25.03
C ILE A 34 -19.31 -15.82 25.61
N GLU A 35 -19.14 -16.93 24.89
CA GLU A 35 -18.32 -18.08 25.29
C GLU A 35 -16.84 -17.91 24.90
N SER A 36 -16.53 -16.90 24.08
CA SER A 36 -15.17 -16.68 23.61
C SER A 36 -14.30 -16.15 24.74
N ASN A 37 -13.19 -16.83 25.01
CA ASN A 37 -12.18 -16.39 25.98
C ASN A 37 -10.78 -16.40 25.35
N ILE A 38 -10.24 -15.22 25.07
CA ILE A 38 -8.91 -15.04 24.45
C ILE A 38 -7.97 -14.48 25.52
N ILE A 39 -6.85 -15.17 25.76
CA ILE A 39 -5.85 -14.77 26.75
C ILE A 39 -4.48 -14.76 26.08
N THR A 40 -3.73 -13.66 26.24
CA THR A 40 -2.36 -13.53 25.73
C THR A 40 -1.44 -12.89 26.78
N HIS A 41 -0.19 -13.36 26.87
CA HIS A 41 0.74 -12.91 27.92
C HIS A 41 2.06 -12.33 27.36
N GLY A 42 2.31 -12.45 26.05
CA GLY A 42 3.56 -11.98 25.42
C GLY A 42 3.60 -10.47 25.18
N VAL A 43 4.80 -9.89 25.15
CA VAL A 43 5.01 -8.49 24.74
C VAL A 43 4.55 -8.30 23.29
N ASN A 44 3.77 -7.25 23.04
CA ASN A 44 3.18 -6.93 21.74
C ASN A 44 2.29 -8.07 21.18
N SER A 45 1.75 -8.91 22.07
CA SER A 45 0.84 -9.99 21.72
C SER A 45 -0.60 -9.48 21.78
N ASN A 46 -1.16 -9.13 20.63
CA ASN A 46 -2.56 -8.70 20.56
C ASN A 46 -3.50 -9.91 20.70
N GLY A 47 -4.67 -9.71 21.32
CA GLY A 47 -5.71 -10.74 21.35
C GLY A 47 -6.34 -10.92 19.97
N ILE A 48 -6.98 -9.88 19.45
CA ILE A 48 -7.57 -9.86 18.11
C ILE A 48 -6.96 -8.70 17.31
N THR A 49 -6.59 -8.98 16.05
CA THR A 49 -6.23 -7.94 15.08
C THR A 49 -7.10 -8.11 13.83
N VAL A 50 -7.92 -7.09 13.53
CA VAL A 50 -8.71 -6.97 12.32
C VAL A 50 -8.08 -5.90 11.45
N ASN A 51 -7.53 -6.29 10.31
CA ASN A 51 -6.82 -5.35 9.43
C ASN A 51 -7.35 -5.45 8.00
N SER A 52 -7.87 -4.34 7.52
CA SER A 52 -8.11 -4.11 6.09
C SER A 52 -7.16 -3.03 5.60
N SER A 53 -6.34 -3.38 4.61
CA SER A 53 -5.35 -2.47 4.04
C SER A 53 -5.40 -2.44 2.53
N GLY A 54 -5.42 -1.24 1.96
CA GLY A 54 -5.18 -1.01 0.55
C GLY A 54 -3.76 -1.38 0.15
N GLY A 55 -3.61 -1.87 -1.08
CA GLY A 55 -2.33 -2.23 -1.68
C GLY A 55 -1.54 -1.00 -2.12
N ARG A 56 -0.22 -1.16 -2.21
CA ARG A 56 0.68 -0.12 -2.71
C ARG A 56 0.45 0.15 -4.20
N GLY A 57 0.52 1.40 -4.62
CA GLY A 57 0.63 1.82 -6.02
C GLY A 57 1.96 1.39 -6.64
N GLY A 58 1.97 1.16 -7.96
CA GLY A 58 3.18 0.82 -8.70
C GLY A 58 4.04 2.05 -8.95
N ASN A 59 5.35 1.87 -9.03
CA ASN A 59 6.26 2.97 -9.36
C ASN A 59 6.21 3.26 -10.86
N GLY A 60 6.46 4.52 -11.26
CA GLY A 60 6.64 4.88 -12.65
C GLY A 60 7.88 4.21 -13.26
N GLY A 61 7.89 4.10 -14.59
CA GLY A 61 9.03 3.58 -15.34
C GLY A 61 9.99 4.68 -15.79
N LEU A 62 11.26 4.35 -15.98
CA LEU A 62 12.25 5.30 -16.49
C LEU A 62 11.94 5.69 -17.95
N GLY A 63 12.11 6.97 -18.29
CA GLY A 63 12.01 7.44 -19.67
C GLY A 63 13.30 8.07 -20.15
N ALA A 64 14.03 7.41 -21.05
CA ALA A 64 15.29 7.88 -21.58
C ALA A 64 15.27 8.00 -23.09
N ALA A 65 15.82 9.11 -23.58
CA ALA A 65 16.02 9.38 -24.99
C ALA A 65 17.19 10.35 -25.22
N ILE A 66 17.77 10.37 -26.41
CA ILE A 66 18.82 11.35 -26.76
C ILE A 66 18.29 12.79 -26.75
N GLY A 67 17.06 13.01 -27.21
CA GLY A 67 16.42 14.35 -27.19
C GLY A 67 15.79 14.67 -25.83
N ALA A 68 14.56 14.21 -25.62
CA ALA A 68 13.76 14.51 -24.44
C ALA A 68 13.28 13.23 -23.75
N GLY A 69 13.76 12.99 -22.53
CA GLY A 69 13.32 11.88 -21.68
C GLY A 69 12.31 12.35 -20.64
N LYS A 70 11.20 11.62 -20.50
CA LYS A 70 10.21 11.87 -19.45
C LYS A 70 9.96 10.61 -18.63
N GLY A 71 10.25 10.67 -17.34
CA GLY A 71 9.92 9.60 -16.41
C GLY A 71 8.41 9.39 -16.29
N GLY A 72 8.03 8.14 -16.04
CA GLY A 72 6.66 7.76 -15.75
C GLY A 72 6.23 8.21 -14.36
N ASN A 73 4.94 8.53 -14.21
CA ASN A 73 4.38 8.83 -12.90
C ASN A 73 4.18 7.54 -12.09
N GLY A 74 4.30 7.65 -10.77
CA GLY A 74 3.83 6.62 -9.85
C GLY A 74 2.30 6.48 -9.89
N GLY A 75 1.81 5.30 -9.54
CA GLY A 75 0.39 5.04 -9.37
C GLY A 75 -0.05 5.29 -7.93
N ASN A 76 -1.29 5.73 -7.75
CA ASN A 76 -1.84 5.97 -6.41
C ASN A 76 -1.94 4.66 -5.61
N GLY A 77 -1.92 4.77 -4.27
CA GLY A 77 -2.28 3.67 -3.38
C GLY A 77 -3.76 3.26 -3.54
N GLY A 78 -4.10 2.05 -3.09
CA GLY A 78 -5.49 1.63 -2.94
C GLY A 78 -6.15 2.28 -1.71
N PHE A 79 -7.47 2.37 -1.67
CA PHE A 79 -8.19 2.74 -0.45
C PHE A 79 -8.12 1.61 0.58
N GLY A 80 -8.30 1.95 1.86
CA GLY A 80 -8.59 0.93 2.87
C GLY A 80 -9.97 0.34 2.62
N GLY A 81 -10.18 -0.90 3.06
CA GLY A 81 -11.52 -1.49 3.07
C GLY A 81 -12.14 -1.44 4.47
N ASP A 82 -13.33 -1.98 4.61
CA ASP A 82 -14.01 -2.03 5.91
C ASP A 82 -13.29 -2.98 6.87
N ALA A 83 -13.07 -2.52 8.11
CA ALA A 83 -12.56 -3.34 9.20
C ALA A 83 -13.55 -3.26 10.37
N LYS A 84 -14.11 -4.40 10.79
CA LYS A 84 -15.08 -4.49 11.87
C LYS A 84 -14.69 -5.56 12.87
N GLY A 85 -14.61 -5.18 14.14
CA GLY A 85 -14.48 -6.10 15.27
C GLY A 85 -15.68 -5.99 16.18
N ASP A 86 -16.31 -7.11 16.49
CA ASP A 86 -17.40 -7.23 17.45
C ASP A 86 -17.02 -8.28 18.49
N ASN A 87 -17.13 -7.96 19.77
CA ASN A 87 -16.74 -8.86 20.84
C ASN A 87 -17.82 -8.93 21.92
N ALA A 88 -18.41 -10.12 22.09
CA ALA A 88 -19.34 -10.41 23.17
C ALA A 88 -18.71 -11.23 24.31
N GLY A 89 -17.49 -11.77 24.13
CA GLY A 89 -16.75 -12.56 25.13
C GLY A 89 -15.66 -11.79 25.88
N SER A 90 -14.68 -12.50 26.44
CA SER A 90 -13.53 -11.89 27.15
C SER A 90 -12.25 -11.91 26.32
N ILE A 91 -11.50 -10.81 26.37
CA ILE A 91 -10.15 -10.70 25.82
C ILE A 91 -9.23 -10.12 26.89
N SER A 92 -8.28 -10.92 27.39
CA SER A 92 -7.27 -10.52 28.36
C SER A 92 -5.88 -10.49 27.73
N THR A 93 -5.15 -9.40 27.92
CA THR A 93 -3.78 -9.25 27.40
C THR A 93 -2.89 -8.65 28.48
N ASP A 94 -1.89 -9.40 28.95
CA ASP A 94 -1.05 -8.99 30.09
C ASP A 94 0.35 -8.51 29.69
N GLY A 95 0.73 -8.69 28.43
CA GLY A 95 2.04 -8.28 27.93
C GLY A 95 2.16 -6.77 27.67
N ALA A 96 3.38 -6.24 27.78
CA ALA A 96 3.66 -4.84 27.44
C ALA A 96 3.33 -4.55 25.97
N PHE A 97 2.75 -3.38 25.68
CA PHE A 97 2.32 -2.97 24.33
C PHE A 97 1.28 -3.90 23.67
N SER A 98 0.62 -4.77 24.44
CA SER A 98 -0.42 -5.66 23.93
C SER A 98 -1.76 -4.93 23.82
N LYS A 99 -2.57 -5.31 22.83
CA LYS A 99 -3.91 -4.74 22.60
C LYS A 99 -4.92 -5.87 22.66
N GLY A 100 -6.01 -5.70 23.42
CA GLY A 100 -7.11 -6.66 23.44
C GLY A 100 -7.69 -6.88 22.05
N MET A 101 -8.22 -5.82 21.46
CA MET A 101 -8.67 -5.82 20.07
C MET A 101 -8.10 -4.60 19.34
N LEU A 102 -7.45 -4.83 18.21
CA LEU A 102 -6.98 -3.80 17.29
C LEU A 102 -7.78 -3.91 15.99
N VAL A 103 -8.50 -2.86 15.62
CA VAL A 103 -9.23 -2.77 14.34
C VAL A 103 -8.61 -1.65 13.52
N ARG A 104 -8.19 -1.96 12.29
CA ARG A 104 -7.54 -1.00 11.39
C ARG A 104 -8.11 -1.11 9.97
N SER A 105 -8.62 0.01 9.48
CA SER A 105 -8.77 0.27 8.05
C SER A 105 -7.69 1.26 7.63
N ALA A 106 -6.90 0.93 6.61
CA ALA A 106 -5.84 1.80 6.15
C ALA A 106 -5.73 1.81 4.62
N GLY A 107 -5.57 3.01 4.05
CA GLY A 107 -5.16 3.18 2.66
C GLY A 107 -3.78 2.58 2.39
N GLY A 108 -3.57 2.21 1.13
CA GLY A 108 -2.28 1.82 0.59
C GLY A 108 -1.40 3.03 0.31
N VAL A 109 -0.11 2.77 0.18
CA VAL A 109 0.90 3.79 -0.11
C VAL A 109 0.99 4.03 -1.61
N ALA A 110 1.18 5.27 -2.03
CA ALA A 110 1.42 5.59 -3.43
C ALA A 110 2.77 5.06 -3.95
N GLY A 111 2.88 4.93 -5.27
CA GLY A 111 4.12 4.63 -5.97
C GLY A 111 4.93 5.88 -6.27
N ASP A 112 6.22 5.70 -6.43
CA ASP A 112 7.15 6.79 -6.74
C ASP A 112 7.12 7.10 -8.23
N GLY A 113 7.36 8.37 -8.59
CA GLY A 113 7.68 8.74 -9.96
C GLY A 113 9.08 8.26 -10.36
N ALA A 114 9.36 8.23 -11.66
CA ALA A 114 10.67 7.82 -12.18
C ALA A 114 11.40 8.96 -12.90
N SER A 115 12.69 8.78 -13.15
CA SER A 115 13.51 9.78 -13.82
C SER A 115 13.28 9.83 -15.33
N GLY A 116 13.42 11.03 -15.90
CA GLY A 116 13.54 11.25 -17.34
C GLY A 116 14.95 11.67 -17.72
N PHE A 117 15.55 11.05 -18.73
CA PHE A 117 16.92 11.33 -19.17
C PHE A 117 17.01 11.70 -20.66
N GLY A 118 17.73 12.78 -20.97
CA GLY A 118 18.02 13.26 -22.32
C GLY A 118 18.67 14.64 -22.30
N ILE A 119 18.85 15.28 -23.46
CA ILE A 119 19.22 16.71 -23.53
C ILE A 119 18.23 17.54 -22.71
N VAL A 120 16.95 17.18 -22.75
CA VAL A 120 15.92 17.66 -21.82
C VAL A 120 15.35 16.48 -21.03
N GLY A 121 15.59 16.45 -19.73
CA GLY A 121 15.09 15.41 -18.83
C GLY A 121 14.02 15.94 -17.88
N ASN A 122 12.87 15.27 -17.81
CA ASN A 122 11.81 15.56 -16.83
C ASN A 122 11.47 14.33 -16.00
N GLY A 123 11.48 14.47 -14.68
CA GLY A 123 10.96 13.44 -13.79
C GLY A 123 9.46 13.23 -13.93
N GLY A 124 9.00 12.04 -13.54
CA GLY A 124 7.60 11.74 -13.29
C GLY A 124 7.20 12.14 -11.87
N ASN A 125 5.91 12.38 -11.66
CA ASN A 125 5.35 12.68 -10.35
C ASN A 125 5.16 11.41 -9.53
N GLY A 126 5.22 11.52 -8.19
CA GLY A 126 4.66 10.49 -7.30
C GLY A 126 3.14 10.36 -7.46
N GLY A 127 2.60 9.21 -7.06
CA GLY A 127 1.16 8.95 -7.01
C GLY A 127 0.48 9.37 -5.71
#